data_AF-A0A7Y5J2J1-F1
#
_entry.id   AF-A0A7Y5J2J1-F1
#
_cell.length_a   1.000
_cell.length_b   1.000
_cell.length_c   1.000
_cell.angle_alpha   90.00
_cell.angle_beta   90.00
_cell.angle_gamma   90.00
#
_symmetry.space_group_name_H-M   'P 1'
#
loop_
_entity.id
_entity.type
_entity.pdbx_description
1 polymer ?
#
loop_
_entity_poly.entity_id
_entity_poly.type
_entity_poly.pdbx_seq_one_letter_code
_entity_poly.pdbx_strand_id
1 'polypeptide(L)'
;MNKTIGSVILMVFCLGASIGATAQTKKAKAPEKKEAPCKLAFDELDDFDSLRTIGAEAVSFGLFIPSRFETENGPKIIDEGKLLFMYTENDSINSFFMTLAIPEYDYQSITNDYNVFIKLLDSETEVIPLYNVPDQGTFDKGTNMRIYQHTCVVPIDLFYQLVYNKIDKIRIVYKKQKRTFTLTPEQQEAIQKAVQCVGKAAGLWPVKP
;
A
#
# COMPACT_ATOMS: atom_id res chain seq x y z
N MET A 1 -26.09 20.73 77.33
CA MET A 1 -26.29 21.81 78.32
C MET A 1 -25.51 23.04 77.87
N ASN A 2 -26.22 24.17 77.73
CA ASN A 2 -25.80 25.60 77.68
C ASN A 2 -24.66 26.04 76.75
N LYS A 3 -24.97 26.82 75.70
CA LYS A 3 -25.02 28.32 75.59
C LYS A 3 -23.60 28.92 75.53
N THR A 4 -23.22 29.74 74.55
CA THR A 4 -23.57 31.19 74.36
C THR A 4 -22.95 31.63 73.00
N ILE A 5 -23.68 32.13 71.98
CA ILE A 5 -23.94 33.56 71.63
C ILE A 5 -22.68 34.44 71.82
N GLY A 6 -22.15 35.25 70.90
CA GLY A 6 -22.49 35.73 69.57
C GLY A 6 -21.59 36.95 69.31
N SER A 7 -21.33 37.33 68.05
CA SER A 7 -21.12 38.74 67.71
C SER A 7 -21.21 38.96 66.20
N VAL A 8 -21.89 40.06 65.88
CA VAL A 8 -22.29 40.58 64.59
C VAL A 8 -21.16 41.46 64.05
N ILE A 9 -20.77 41.30 62.78
CA ILE A 9 -20.34 42.44 61.95
C ILE A 9 -20.94 42.28 60.55
N LEU A 10 -21.81 43.22 60.25
CA LEU A 10 -22.39 43.53 58.95
C LEU A 10 -21.45 44.53 58.26
N MET A 11 -21.01 44.25 57.03
CA MET A 11 -20.74 45.32 56.06
C MET A 11 -20.88 44.80 54.63
N VAL A 12 -21.89 45.37 53.97
CA VAL A 12 -22.22 45.29 52.54
C VAL A 12 -21.41 46.35 51.78
N PHE A 13 -21.42 46.26 50.43
CA PHE A 13 -20.83 47.11 49.38
C PHE A 13 -19.54 46.51 48.81
N CYS A 14 -19.34 46.29 47.51
CA CYS A 14 -20.10 46.67 46.32
C CYS A 14 -19.63 45.83 45.10
N LEU A 15 -20.41 45.89 44.02
CA LEU A 15 -20.22 45.30 42.69
C LEU A 15 -18.80 45.37 42.11
N GLY A 16 -18.41 44.35 41.33
CA GLY A 16 -17.26 44.45 40.41
C GLY A 16 -16.92 43.18 39.63
N ALA A 17 -17.59 42.99 38.49
CA ALA A 17 -17.17 42.27 37.28
C ALA A 17 -16.28 41.01 37.39
N SER A 18 -16.91 39.87 37.08
CA SER A 18 -16.30 38.69 36.45
C SER A 18 -15.62 39.04 35.12
N ILE A 19 -14.36 38.66 34.92
CA ILE A 19 -13.78 38.06 33.70
C ILE A 19 -12.47 37.38 34.13
N GLY A 20 -12.50 36.05 34.23
CA GLY A 20 -11.28 35.24 34.27
C GLY A 20 -10.71 35.13 32.86
N ALA A 21 -9.61 35.82 32.58
CA ALA A 21 -8.86 35.64 31.34
C ALA A 21 -7.86 34.48 31.51
N THR A 22 -8.31 33.24 31.29
CA THR A 22 -7.39 32.14 31.01
C THR A 22 -6.92 32.27 29.56
N ALA A 23 -5.72 32.79 29.37
CA ALA A 23 -5.03 32.77 28.08
C ALA A 23 -4.74 31.30 27.70
N GLN A 24 -5.55 30.75 26.81
CA GLN A 24 -5.26 29.48 26.15
C GLN A 24 -4.04 29.67 25.25
N THR A 25 -2.91 29.07 25.63
CA THR A 25 -1.78 28.85 24.74
C THR A 25 -2.24 27.98 23.57
N LYS A 26 -2.48 28.61 22.42
CA LYS A 26 -2.65 27.92 21.13
C LYS A 26 -1.39 27.06 20.92
N LYS A 27 -1.50 25.74 21.11
CA LYS A 27 -0.50 24.79 20.60
C LYS A 27 -0.37 25.05 19.11
N ALA A 28 0.82 25.43 18.68
CA ALA A 28 1.15 25.54 17.27
C ALA A 28 0.85 24.19 16.61
N LYS A 29 -0.06 24.18 15.63
CA LYS A 29 -0.30 23.04 14.75
C LYS A 29 1.05 22.72 14.10
N ALA A 30 1.58 21.53 14.37
CA ALA A 30 2.81 21.07 13.73
C ALA A 30 2.68 21.26 12.21
N PRO A 31 3.74 21.71 11.52
CA PRO A 31 3.68 21.90 10.08
C PRO A 31 3.24 20.58 9.44
N GLU A 32 2.13 20.64 8.72
CA GLU A 32 1.61 19.55 7.92
C GLU A 32 2.73 19.16 6.96
N LYS A 33 3.36 18.01 7.21
CA LYS A 33 4.39 17.46 6.32
C LYS A 33 3.73 17.36 4.96
N LYS A 34 4.06 18.26 4.03
CA LYS A 34 3.74 18.08 2.61
C LYS A 34 4.35 16.74 2.22
N GLU A 35 3.52 15.72 2.11
CA GLU A 35 3.93 14.45 1.52
C GLU A 35 4.56 14.78 0.17
N ALA A 36 5.74 14.20 -0.09
CA ALA A 36 6.35 14.32 -1.40
C ALA A 36 5.34 13.88 -2.46
N PRO A 37 5.22 14.60 -3.59
CA PRO A 37 4.28 14.24 -4.64
C PRO A 37 4.55 12.81 -5.10
N CYS A 38 3.48 12.02 -5.20
CA CYS A 38 3.51 10.64 -5.63
C CYS A 38 4.15 10.51 -7.01
N LYS A 39 5.11 9.58 -7.15
CA LYS A 39 5.73 9.26 -8.44
C LYS A 39 4.89 8.22 -9.15
N LEU A 40 4.06 8.67 -10.08
CA LEU A 40 3.37 7.79 -11.02
C LEU A 40 4.34 7.46 -12.16
N ALA A 41 4.28 6.23 -12.64
CA ALA A 41 4.95 5.83 -13.87
C ALA A 41 4.19 6.38 -15.09
N PHE A 42 2.86 6.37 -15.02
CA PHE A 42 1.97 6.86 -16.07
C PHE A 42 0.57 7.21 -15.50
N ASP A 43 -0.09 8.16 -16.12
CA ASP A 43 -1.52 8.50 -15.99
C ASP A 43 -1.96 8.93 -17.39
N GLU A 44 -2.52 7.99 -18.14
CA GLU A 44 -2.77 8.11 -19.57
C GLU A 44 -4.25 7.83 -19.86
N LEU A 45 -4.82 8.59 -20.80
CA LEU A 45 -6.14 8.34 -21.36
C LEU A 45 -5.95 7.89 -22.80
N ASP A 46 -6.41 6.68 -23.12
CA ASP A 46 -6.47 6.19 -24.50
C ASP A 46 -7.78 6.65 -25.14
N ASP A 47 -7.67 7.50 -26.17
CA ASP A 47 -8.81 8.06 -26.88
C ASP A 47 -9.59 6.99 -27.68
N PHE A 48 -8.96 5.85 -28.02
CA PHE A 48 -9.59 4.83 -28.87
C PHE A 48 -10.73 4.11 -28.15
N ASP A 49 -10.53 3.76 -26.88
CA ASP A 49 -11.49 3.04 -26.04
C ASP A 49 -11.93 3.82 -24.80
N SER A 50 -11.48 5.09 -24.68
CA SER A 50 -11.74 5.97 -23.54
C SER A 50 -11.29 5.33 -22.21
N LEU A 51 -10.22 4.53 -22.25
CA LEU A 51 -9.66 3.87 -21.09
C LEU A 51 -8.60 4.77 -20.44
N ARG A 52 -8.86 5.21 -19.22
CA ARG A 52 -7.82 5.83 -18.40
C ARG A 52 -7.06 4.76 -17.62
N THR A 53 -5.74 4.84 -17.64
CA THR A 53 -4.84 3.91 -16.96
C THR A 53 -3.86 4.69 -16.10
N ILE A 54 -3.77 4.32 -14.82
CA ILE A 54 -2.90 4.95 -13.83
C ILE A 54 -1.99 3.87 -13.24
N GLY A 55 -0.69 4.10 -13.22
CA GLY A 55 0.29 3.17 -12.66
C GLY A 55 1.30 3.85 -11.75
N ALA A 56 1.59 3.23 -10.62
CA ALA A 56 2.72 3.62 -9.79
C ALA A 56 4.05 3.19 -10.43
N GLU A 57 5.17 3.77 -9.99
CA GLU A 57 6.48 3.16 -10.25
C GLU A 57 6.53 1.74 -9.66
N ALA A 58 7.17 0.81 -10.38
CA ALA A 58 7.30 -0.56 -9.91
C ALA A 58 8.20 -0.62 -8.67
N VAL A 59 7.75 -1.36 -7.65
CA VAL A 59 8.46 -1.54 -6.38
C VAL A 59 9.13 -2.90 -6.36
N SER A 60 10.46 -2.93 -6.23
CA SER A 60 11.21 -4.17 -6.02
C SER A 60 10.92 -4.74 -4.63
N PHE A 61 10.75 -6.06 -4.54
CA PHE A 61 10.49 -6.77 -3.30
C PHE A 61 11.19 -8.13 -3.24
N GLY A 62 11.25 -8.71 -2.04
CA GLY A 62 12.01 -9.93 -1.80
C GLY A 62 13.49 -9.64 -1.60
N LEU A 63 14.34 -10.63 -1.86
CA LEU A 63 15.79 -10.50 -1.74
C LEU A 63 16.44 -10.19 -3.09
N PHE A 64 17.76 -10.11 -3.10
CA PHE A 64 18.53 -10.18 -4.33
C PHE A 64 18.87 -11.64 -4.64
N ILE A 65 18.72 -12.04 -5.90
CA ILE A 65 19.04 -13.41 -6.35
C ILE A 65 20.06 -13.39 -7.49
N PRO A 66 20.91 -14.43 -7.60
CA PRO A 66 21.80 -14.58 -8.73
C PRO A 66 21.02 -15.02 -9.96
N SER A 67 21.15 -14.30 -11.07
CA SER A 67 20.61 -14.73 -12.36
C SER A 67 21.44 -15.87 -12.99
N ARG A 68 20.97 -16.45 -14.10
CA ARG A 68 21.74 -17.46 -14.87
C ARG A 68 22.65 -16.81 -15.93
N PHE A 69 22.87 -15.51 -15.84
CA PHE A 69 23.75 -14.76 -16.72
C PHE A 69 25.08 -14.50 -16.03
N GLU A 70 26.17 -15.02 -16.58
CA GLU A 70 27.52 -14.88 -16.04
C GLU A 70 28.19 -13.58 -16.53
N THR A 71 28.90 -12.92 -15.62
CA THR A 71 29.75 -11.75 -15.90
C THR A 71 31.18 -12.06 -15.45
N GLU A 72 32.13 -11.17 -15.75
CA GLU A 72 33.52 -11.32 -15.29
C GLU A 72 33.65 -11.43 -13.77
N ASN A 73 32.68 -10.89 -13.01
CA ASN A 73 32.65 -10.91 -11.54
C ASN A 73 31.70 -11.98 -10.96
N GLY A 74 31.24 -12.93 -11.79
CA GLY A 74 30.26 -13.96 -11.42
C GLY A 74 28.83 -13.66 -11.88
N PRO A 75 27.82 -14.36 -11.33
CA PRO A 75 26.43 -14.22 -11.77
C PRO A 75 25.89 -12.80 -11.56
N LYS A 76 25.21 -12.26 -12.56
CA LYS A 76 24.54 -10.96 -12.45
C LYS A 76 23.44 -11.04 -11.38
N ILE A 77 23.50 -10.14 -10.41
CA ILE A 77 22.52 -10.06 -9.31
C ILE A 77 21.30 -9.24 -9.74
N ILE A 78 20.10 -9.74 -9.44
CA ILE A 78 18.82 -9.12 -9.78
C ILE A 78 17.85 -9.12 -8.60
N ASP A 79 16.81 -8.29 -8.69
CA ASP A 79 15.68 -8.31 -7.76
C ASP A 79 14.91 -9.64 -7.85
N GLU A 80 14.49 -10.19 -6.71
CA GLU A 80 13.70 -11.41 -6.66
C GLU A 80 12.25 -11.22 -7.13
N GLY A 81 11.72 -10.00 -7.04
CA GLY A 81 10.39 -9.67 -7.53
C GLY A 81 10.19 -8.18 -7.71
N LYS A 82 9.27 -7.81 -8.61
CA LYS A 82 8.80 -6.43 -8.77
C LYS A 82 7.28 -6.38 -8.76
N LEU A 83 6.72 -5.42 -8.05
CA LEU A 83 5.28 -5.20 -7.94
C LEU A 83 4.91 -3.90 -8.64
N LEU A 84 3.94 -3.96 -9.54
CA LEU A 84 3.31 -2.82 -10.16
C LEU A 84 1.85 -2.78 -9.72
N PHE A 85 1.41 -1.65 -9.17
CA PHE A 85 0.02 -1.43 -8.80
C PHE A 85 -0.59 -0.43 -9.79
N MET A 86 -1.77 -0.76 -10.30
CA MET A 86 -2.43 0.00 -11.35
C MET A 86 -3.93 0.10 -11.11
N TYR A 87 -4.51 1.14 -11.70
CA TYR A 87 -5.94 1.36 -11.79
C TYR A 87 -6.30 1.64 -13.24
N THR A 88 -7.42 1.09 -13.68
CA THR A 88 -7.99 1.37 -15.00
C THR A 88 -9.45 1.72 -14.86
N GLU A 89 -9.92 2.72 -15.61
CA GLU A 89 -11.33 3.09 -15.65
C GLU A 89 -11.78 3.43 -17.07
N ASN A 90 -13.01 3.01 -17.39
CA ASN A 90 -13.80 3.58 -18.47
C ASN A 90 -15.22 3.89 -17.94
N ASP A 91 -16.12 4.33 -18.83
CA ASP A 91 -17.51 4.70 -18.50
C ASP A 91 -18.33 3.65 -17.73
N SER A 92 -17.95 2.37 -17.79
CA SER A 92 -18.72 1.24 -17.24
C SER A 92 -17.96 0.36 -16.26
N ILE A 93 -16.62 0.37 -16.29
CA ILE A 93 -15.79 -0.57 -15.52
C ILE A 93 -14.62 0.16 -14.91
N ASN A 94 -14.42 -0.04 -13.61
CA ASN A 94 -13.24 0.35 -12.86
C ASN A 94 -12.60 -0.88 -12.21
N SER A 95 -11.27 -0.98 -12.27
CA SER A 95 -10.56 -2.12 -11.72
C SER A 95 -9.18 -1.74 -11.24
N PHE A 96 -8.76 -2.37 -10.14
CA PHE A 96 -7.39 -2.33 -9.67
C PHE A 96 -6.67 -3.61 -10.05
N PHE A 97 -5.39 -3.47 -10.38
CA PHE A 97 -4.53 -4.59 -10.70
C PHE A 97 -3.24 -4.52 -9.89
N MET A 98 -2.80 -5.68 -9.41
CA MET A 98 -1.51 -5.88 -8.80
C MET A 98 -0.73 -6.89 -9.65
N THR A 99 0.26 -6.41 -10.37
CA THR A 99 1.10 -7.25 -11.22
C THR A 99 2.42 -7.55 -10.52
N LEU A 100 2.73 -8.84 -10.35
CA LEU A 100 4.01 -9.30 -9.82
C LEU A 100 4.88 -9.85 -10.96
N ALA A 101 6.05 -9.28 -11.18
CA ALA A 101 7.05 -9.82 -12.12
C ALA A 101 8.07 -10.63 -11.34
N ILE A 102 8.09 -11.95 -11.54
CA ILE A 102 8.93 -12.91 -10.81
C ILE A 102 9.88 -13.63 -11.78
N PRO A 103 11.20 -13.48 -11.65
CA PRO A 103 12.17 -14.34 -12.30
C PRO A 103 12.13 -15.75 -11.71
N GLU A 104 11.98 -16.76 -12.57
CA GLU A 104 12.03 -18.17 -12.20
C GLU A 104 13.14 -18.89 -12.97
N TYR A 105 13.83 -19.79 -12.25
CA TYR A 105 14.86 -20.66 -12.81
C TYR A 105 14.27 -21.77 -13.68
N ASP A 106 13.07 -22.22 -13.33
CA ASP A 106 12.41 -23.33 -13.98
C ASP A 106 11.09 -22.90 -14.60
N TYR A 107 10.62 -23.69 -15.56
CA TYR A 107 9.32 -23.46 -16.17
C TYR A 107 8.20 -23.69 -15.16
N GLN A 108 7.38 -22.66 -14.96
CA GLN A 108 6.15 -22.69 -14.21
C GLN A 108 4.95 -22.64 -15.15
N SER A 109 3.94 -23.46 -14.87
CA SER A 109 2.64 -23.36 -15.53
C SER A 109 1.74 -22.47 -14.67
N ILE A 110 1.35 -21.31 -15.20
CA ILE A 110 0.39 -20.42 -14.56
C ILE A 110 -0.98 -20.69 -15.20
N THR A 111 -1.94 -21.07 -14.38
CA THR A 111 -3.34 -21.25 -14.77
C THR A 111 -4.18 -20.10 -14.25
N ASN A 112 -5.33 -19.85 -14.88
CA ASN A 112 -6.38 -18.99 -14.34
C ASN A 112 -6.90 -19.57 -13.04
N ASP A 113 -6.45 -19.03 -11.91
CA ASP A 113 -6.85 -19.49 -10.58
C ASP A 113 -6.46 -18.47 -9.48
N TYR A 114 -6.92 -18.74 -8.27
CA TYR A 114 -6.51 -18.08 -7.04
C TYR A 114 -5.17 -18.65 -6.53
N ASN A 115 -4.10 -18.42 -7.29
CA ASN A 115 -2.78 -18.98 -6.99
C ASN A 115 -1.81 -17.97 -6.35
N VAL A 116 -2.19 -16.71 -6.25
CA VAL A 116 -1.45 -15.66 -5.54
C VAL A 116 -2.19 -15.33 -4.24
N PHE A 117 -1.44 -15.23 -3.15
CA PHE A 117 -1.96 -14.98 -1.82
C PHE A 117 -1.18 -13.85 -1.17
N ILE A 118 -1.88 -12.95 -0.49
CA ILE A 118 -1.26 -11.93 0.33
C ILE A 118 -1.68 -12.09 1.79
N LYS A 119 -0.75 -11.80 2.71
CA LYS A 119 -1.03 -11.68 4.14
C LYS A 119 -0.79 -10.24 4.56
N LEU A 120 -1.78 -9.62 5.20
CA LEU A 120 -1.64 -8.28 5.77
C LEU A 120 -0.90 -8.34 7.12
N LEU A 121 -0.15 -7.29 7.44
CA LEU A 121 0.65 -7.21 8.66
C LEU A 121 -0.20 -7.26 9.93
N ASP A 122 -1.35 -6.59 9.92
CA ASP A 122 -2.25 -6.47 11.08
C ASP A 122 -3.22 -7.66 11.22
N SER A 123 -3.15 -8.65 10.32
CA SER A 123 -4.00 -9.84 10.37
C SER A 123 -3.17 -11.09 10.71
N GLU A 124 -3.47 -11.71 11.85
CA GLU A 124 -2.72 -12.88 12.31
C GLU A 124 -3.01 -14.13 11.46
N THR A 125 -4.24 -14.31 11.01
CA THR A 125 -4.73 -15.55 10.38
C THR A 125 -5.24 -15.39 8.96
N GLU A 126 -5.56 -14.17 8.52
CA GLU A 126 -6.18 -13.98 7.21
C GLU A 126 -5.13 -14.04 6.11
N VAL A 127 -5.41 -14.88 5.11
CA VAL A 127 -4.64 -14.95 3.88
C VAL A 127 -5.63 -14.71 2.75
N ILE A 128 -5.39 -13.64 2.00
CA ILE A 128 -6.32 -13.15 0.99
C ILE A 128 -5.89 -13.73 -0.37
N PRO A 129 -6.71 -14.60 -0.99
CA PRO A 129 -6.44 -15.12 -2.32
C PRO A 129 -6.76 -14.06 -3.37
N LEU A 130 -5.90 -13.92 -4.37
CA LEU A 130 -6.09 -13.03 -5.51
C LEU A 130 -6.31 -13.83 -6.79
N TYR A 131 -7.29 -13.40 -7.59
CA TYR A 131 -7.54 -13.99 -8.89
C TYR A 131 -6.46 -13.55 -9.87
N ASN A 132 -5.67 -14.52 -10.36
CA ASN A 132 -4.54 -14.27 -11.25
C ASN A 132 -4.87 -14.65 -12.70
N VAL A 133 -4.55 -13.74 -13.61
CA VAL A 133 -4.62 -13.94 -15.07
C VAL A 133 -3.40 -14.79 -15.52
N PRO A 134 -3.52 -15.65 -16.54
CA PRO A 134 -2.49 -16.63 -16.84
C PRO A 134 -1.39 -15.97 -17.67
N ASP A 135 -0.15 -16.36 -17.41
CA ASP A 135 1.01 -15.92 -18.18
C ASP A 135 1.88 -17.13 -18.55
N GLN A 136 2.48 -17.07 -19.73
CA GLN A 136 3.37 -18.13 -20.23
C GLN A 136 4.83 -17.92 -19.80
N GLY A 137 5.15 -16.74 -19.27
CA GLY A 137 6.50 -16.34 -18.90
C GLY A 137 7.33 -16.00 -20.12
N THR A 138 7.95 -14.82 -20.09
CA THR A 138 8.84 -14.37 -21.17
C THR A 138 10.28 -14.67 -20.81
N PHE A 139 11.04 -15.29 -21.73
CA PHE A 139 12.47 -15.51 -21.51
C PHE A 139 13.23 -14.20 -21.68
N ASP A 140 13.92 -13.78 -20.61
CA ASP A 140 14.79 -12.61 -20.62
C ASP A 140 16.25 -13.02 -20.86
N LYS A 141 16.79 -12.59 -22.00
CA LYS A 141 18.18 -12.84 -22.39
C LYS A 141 19.17 -12.15 -21.43
N GLY A 142 18.79 -11.04 -20.81
CA GLY A 142 19.66 -10.25 -19.93
C GLY A 142 19.89 -10.85 -18.56
N THR A 143 19.10 -11.87 -18.19
CA THR A 143 19.19 -12.64 -16.94
C THR A 143 19.29 -14.15 -17.19
N ASN A 144 19.03 -14.59 -18.42
CA ASN A 144 18.95 -16.01 -18.79
C ASN A 144 17.92 -16.77 -17.94
N MET A 145 16.82 -16.09 -17.61
CA MET A 145 15.72 -16.59 -16.77
C MET A 145 14.38 -16.32 -17.44
N ARG A 146 13.32 -17.00 -16.97
CA ARG A 146 11.95 -16.70 -17.39
C ARG A 146 11.32 -15.74 -16.39
N ILE A 147 10.82 -14.61 -16.89
CA ILE A 147 10.06 -13.65 -16.08
C ILE A 147 8.59 -13.98 -16.23
N TYR A 148 7.97 -14.35 -15.13
CA TYR A 148 6.54 -14.61 -15.04
C TYR A 148 5.81 -13.38 -14.50
N GLN A 149 4.71 -13.02 -15.15
CA GLN A 149 3.82 -11.94 -14.72
C GLN A 149 2.57 -12.52 -14.07
N HIS A 150 2.36 -12.21 -12.80
CA HIS A 150 1.13 -12.52 -12.08
C HIS A 150 0.28 -11.27 -11.96
N THR A 151 -0.62 -11.05 -12.92
CA THR A 151 -1.56 -9.94 -12.90
C THR A 151 -2.81 -10.33 -12.13
N CYS A 152 -2.90 -9.81 -10.90
CA CYS A 152 -3.96 -10.10 -9.97
C CYS A 152 -5.03 -9.00 -9.99
N VAL A 153 -6.30 -9.39 -10.07
CA VAL A 153 -7.42 -8.45 -9.87
C VAL A 153 -7.53 -8.13 -8.38
N VAL A 154 -7.59 -6.85 -8.05
CA VAL A 154 -7.71 -6.35 -6.67
C VAL A 154 -9.11 -5.79 -6.46
N PRO A 155 -9.97 -6.47 -5.66
CA PRO A 155 -11.30 -5.96 -5.33
C PRO A 155 -11.22 -4.59 -4.62
N ILE A 156 -12.24 -3.76 -4.77
CA ILE A 156 -12.28 -2.42 -4.16
C ILE A 156 -12.16 -2.46 -2.63
N ASP A 157 -12.76 -3.45 -1.97
CA ASP A 157 -12.65 -3.63 -0.52
C ASP A 157 -11.20 -3.90 -0.12
N LEU A 158 -10.50 -4.72 -0.91
CA LEU A 158 -9.09 -5.01 -0.68
C LEU A 158 -8.22 -3.78 -0.95
N PHE A 159 -8.53 -2.99 -1.99
CA PHE A 159 -7.83 -1.72 -2.21
C PHE A 159 -7.91 -0.83 -0.97
N TYR A 160 -9.09 -0.64 -0.37
CA TYR A 160 -9.22 0.15 0.85
C TYR A 160 -8.44 -0.45 2.03
N GLN A 161 -8.37 -1.77 2.15
CA GLN A 161 -7.49 -2.39 3.14
C GLN A 161 -6.01 -2.09 2.87
N LEU A 162 -5.55 -2.18 1.62
CA LEU A 162 -4.14 -1.97 1.24
C LEU A 162 -3.68 -0.51 1.37
N VAL A 163 -4.62 0.43 1.31
CA VAL A 163 -4.35 1.85 1.56
C VAL A 163 -3.96 2.10 3.02
N TYR A 164 -4.52 1.35 3.97
CA TYR A 164 -4.30 1.55 5.41
C TYR A 164 -3.39 0.51 6.06
N ASN A 165 -3.43 -0.73 5.56
CA ASN A 165 -2.69 -1.87 6.06
C ASN A 165 -1.53 -2.21 5.14
N LYS A 166 -0.44 -2.72 5.71
CA LYS A 166 0.74 -3.16 4.97
C LYS A 166 0.64 -4.64 4.61
N ILE A 167 1.21 -5.04 3.47
CA ILE A 167 1.38 -6.45 3.12
C ILE A 167 2.60 -7.00 3.88
N ASP A 168 2.45 -8.05 4.69
CA ASP A 168 3.58 -8.75 5.33
C ASP A 168 4.24 -9.74 4.37
N LYS A 169 3.41 -10.57 3.72
CA LYS A 169 3.89 -11.67 2.87
C LYS A 169 3.10 -11.76 1.59
N ILE A 170 3.81 -12.14 0.54
CA ILE A 170 3.25 -12.52 -0.76
C ILE A 170 3.61 -13.98 -1.01
N ARG A 171 2.65 -14.81 -1.40
CA ARG A 171 2.87 -16.21 -1.73
C ARG A 171 2.30 -16.54 -3.10
N ILE A 172 3.09 -17.23 -3.90
CA ILE A 172 2.69 -17.75 -5.20
C ILE A 172 2.75 -19.28 -5.13
N VAL A 173 1.64 -19.92 -5.48
CA VAL A 173 1.51 -21.37 -5.48
C VAL A 173 1.53 -21.85 -6.91
N TYR A 174 2.66 -22.43 -7.32
CA TYR A 174 2.74 -23.17 -8.57
C TYR A 174 2.38 -24.64 -8.34
N LYS A 175 2.18 -25.38 -9.43
CA LYS A 175 1.82 -26.81 -9.37
C LYS A 175 2.84 -27.66 -8.60
N LYS A 176 4.14 -27.35 -8.71
CA LYS A 176 5.24 -28.13 -8.12
C LYS A 176 5.92 -27.48 -6.92
N GLN A 177 5.73 -26.18 -6.72
CA GLN A 177 6.46 -25.43 -5.69
C GLN A 177 5.65 -24.25 -5.16
N LYS A 178 5.98 -23.79 -3.96
CA LYS A 178 5.43 -22.57 -3.36
C LYS A 178 6.56 -21.56 -3.18
N ARG A 179 6.38 -20.34 -3.67
CA ARG A 179 7.28 -19.21 -3.39
C ARG A 179 6.62 -18.32 -2.36
N THR A 180 7.34 -17.95 -1.31
CA THR A 180 6.84 -17.03 -0.29
C THR A 180 7.88 -15.94 -0.09
N PHE A 181 7.47 -14.70 -0.29
CA PHE A 181 8.27 -13.50 -0.10
C PHE A 181 7.82 -12.86 1.22
N THR A 182 8.77 -12.69 2.14
CA THR A 182 8.53 -11.91 3.37
C THR A 182 9.09 -10.53 3.15
N LEU A 183 8.24 -9.51 3.29
CA LEU A 183 8.59 -8.15 2.92
C LEU A 183 9.28 -7.44 4.08
N THR A 184 10.36 -6.72 3.78
CA THR A 184 11.03 -5.86 4.76
C THR A 184 10.16 -4.63 5.07
N PRO A 185 10.28 -3.99 6.25
CA PRO A 185 9.48 -2.80 6.57
C PRO A 185 9.54 -1.69 5.51
N GLU A 186 10.68 -1.54 4.85
CA GLU A 186 10.88 -0.59 3.75
C GLU A 186 10.08 -0.98 2.50
N GLN A 187 10.10 -2.26 2.12
CA GLN A 187 9.30 -2.79 1.00
C GLN A 187 7.81 -2.67 1.27
N GLN A 188 7.39 -2.99 2.51
CA GLN A 188 6.01 -2.86 2.95
C GLN A 188 5.50 -1.43 2.80
N GLU A 189 6.30 -0.45 3.24
CA GLU A 189 5.97 0.97 3.13
C GLU A 189 5.98 1.46 1.67
N ALA A 190 6.94 1.02 0.87
CA ALA A 190 7.02 1.38 -0.55
C ALA A 190 5.81 0.88 -1.34
N ILE A 191 5.37 -0.36 -1.11
CA ILE A 191 4.17 -0.91 -1.75
C ILE A 191 2.91 -0.17 -1.29
N GLN A 192 2.76 0.08 0.01
CA GLN A 192 1.61 0.83 0.52
C GLN A 192 1.55 2.24 -0.09
N LYS A 193 2.70 2.93 -0.20
CA LYS A 193 2.79 4.22 -0.88
C LYS A 193 2.38 4.13 -2.34
N ALA A 194 2.80 3.11 -3.08
CA ALA A 194 2.38 2.90 -4.46
C ALA A 194 0.85 2.77 -4.60
N VAL A 195 0.21 1.97 -3.73
CA VAL A 195 -1.25 1.82 -3.68
C VAL A 195 -1.93 3.16 -3.39
N GLN A 196 -1.46 3.87 -2.38
CA GLN A 196 -1.95 5.20 -1.99
C GLN A 196 -1.80 6.22 -3.13
N CYS A 197 -0.70 6.17 -3.89
CA CYS A 197 -0.46 7.06 -5.01
C CYS A 197 -1.46 6.85 -6.14
N VAL A 198 -1.69 5.60 -6.52
CA VAL A 198 -2.71 5.26 -7.52
C VAL A 198 -4.11 5.65 -7.03
N GLY A 199 -4.43 5.38 -5.76
CA GLY A 199 -5.70 5.77 -5.15
C GLY A 199 -5.95 7.29 -5.14
N LYS A 200 -4.92 8.09 -4.86
CA LYS A 200 -4.96 9.56 -4.93
C LYS A 200 -5.23 10.04 -6.36
N ALA A 201 -4.48 9.51 -7.33
CA ALA A 201 -4.59 9.91 -8.73
C ALA A 201 -5.93 9.50 -9.37
N ALA A 202 -6.47 8.35 -8.95
CA ALA A 202 -7.81 7.90 -9.30
C ALA A 202 -8.94 8.70 -8.60
N GLY A 203 -8.62 9.55 -7.61
CA GLY A 203 -9.63 10.26 -6.82
C GLY A 203 -10.41 9.38 -5.84
N LEU A 204 -9.97 8.14 -5.59
CA LEU A 204 -10.64 7.15 -4.75
C LEU A 204 -10.13 7.15 -3.30
N TRP A 205 -9.04 7.87 -3.00
CA TRP A 205 -8.49 8.07 -1.66
C TRP A 205 -7.90 9.50 -1.56
N PRO A 206 -8.06 10.25 -0.44
CA PRO A 206 -8.53 9.86 0.90
C PRO A 206 -10.05 9.88 1.12
N VAL A 207 -10.85 9.86 0.04
CA VAL A 207 -12.31 9.72 0.14
C VAL A 207 -12.63 8.43 0.91
N LYS A 208 -13.31 8.57 2.05
CA LYS A 208 -13.81 7.41 2.81
C LYS A 208 -15.11 6.94 2.16
N PRO A 209 -15.29 5.63 1.92
CA PRO A 209 -16.55 5.08 1.44
C PRO A 209 -17.69 5.34 2.44
#